data_AF-A0A1G6N7J6-F1
#
_entry.id   AF-A0A1G6N7J6-F1
#
_cell.length_a   1.000
_cell.length_b   1.000
_cell.length_c   1.000
_cell.angle_alpha   90.00
_cell.angle_beta   90.00
_cell.angle_gamma   90.00
#
_symmetry.space_group_name_H-M   'P 1'
#
loop_
_entity.id
_entity.type
_entity.pdbx_description
1 polymer ?
#
loop_
_entity_poly.entity_id
_entity_poly.type
_entity_poly.pdbx_seq_one_letter_code
_entity_poly.pdbx_strand_id
1 'polypeptide(L)'
;MSMLSGDGELLTFLVVARTGPGDYPHPVEVAVHPAGPKSRMSFSIGPHAANVGGQIPLSRVLDGTGLNPSFEEEFAAGDLSWLLPYLVRLQAGEDVESEIVEAYTARHGRAPQLSLQEYFDS
;
A
#
# COMPACT_ATOMS: atom_id res chain seq x y z
N MET A 1 24.28 0.52 -29.81
CA MET A 1 24.73 1.11 -28.54
C MET A 1 23.65 0.80 -27.52
N SER A 2 23.74 -0.35 -26.87
CA SER A 2 22.76 -0.81 -25.88
C SER A 2 23.10 -0.20 -24.52
N MET A 3 22.12 0.46 -23.91
CA MET A 3 22.17 0.82 -22.50
C MET A 3 20.81 0.49 -21.87
N LEU A 4 20.89 -0.40 -20.87
CA LEU A 4 19.98 -0.57 -19.73
C LEU A 4 18.62 -1.22 -20.00
N SER A 5 18.62 -2.55 -20.05
CA SER A 5 17.56 -3.32 -19.42
C SER A 5 17.56 -2.95 -17.93
N GLY A 6 16.68 -2.05 -17.51
CA GLY A 6 16.24 -2.03 -16.12
C GLY A 6 15.37 -3.27 -15.96
N ASP A 7 15.86 -4.27 -15.23
CA ASP A 7 15.06 -5.45 -14.87
C ASP A 7 14.06 -5.00 -13.81
N GLY A 8 12.94 -4.42 -14.25
CA GLY A 8 11.86 -4.00 -13.37
C GLY A 8 11.26 -5.24 -12.71
N GLU A 9 11.31 -5.31 -11.39
CA GLU A 9 10.71 -6.41 -10.65
C GLU A 9 9.19 -6.20 -10.59
N LEU A 10 8.40 -7.21 -10.97
CA LEU A 10 6.95 -7.16 -10.81
C LEU A 10 6.59 -7.56 -9.38
N LEU A 11 6.07 -6.60 -8.62
CA LEU A 11 5.59 -6.81 -7.27
C LEU A 11 4.08 -7.02 -7.26
N THR A 12 3.62 -7.96 -6.43
CA THR A 12 2.18 -8.19 -6.20
C THR A 12 1.71 -7.40 -4.99
N PHE A 13 0.70 -6.57 -5.17
CA PHE A 13 0.10 -5.74 -4.15
C PHE A 13 -1.35 -6.17 -3.84
N LEU A 14 -1.72 -6.18 -2.56
CA LEU A 14 -3.09 -6.29 -2.08
C LEU A 14 -3.72 -4.90 -2.04
N VAL A 15 -4.75 -4.64 -2.84
CA VAL A 15 -5.49 -3.36 -2.80
C VAL A 15 -6.39 -3.35 -1.56
N VAL A 16 -6.01 -2.51 -0.58
CA VAL A 16 -6.63 -2.43 0.76
C VAL A 16 -7.58 -1.25 0.92
N ALA A 17 -7.51 -0.25 0.03
CA ALA A 17 -8.51 0.81 -0.05
C ALA A 17 -8.66 1.32 -1.48
N ARG A 18 -9.90 1.69 -1.82
CA ARG A 18 -10.25 2.52 -2.97
C ARG A 18 -11.33 3.50 -2.54
N THR A 19 -11.00 4.78 -2.49
CA THR A 19 -12.01 5.81 -2.27
C THR A 19 -12.66 6.19 -3.60
N GLY A 20 -14.00 6.31 -3.59
CA GLY A 20 -14.73 6.90 -4.71
C GLY A 20 -14.59 8.43 -4.72
N PRO A 21 -15.23 9.15 -5.66
CA PRO A 21 -15.34 10.59 -5.59
C PRO A 21 -16.19 10.97 -4.35
N GLY A 22 -15.54 11.24 -3.22
CA GLY A 22 -16.14 11.62 -1.94
C GLY A 22 -15.64 13.00 -1.48
N ASP A 23 -15.71 13.28 -0.17
CA ASP A 23 -15.20 14.54 0.43
C ASP A 23 -13.71 14.79 0.20
N TYR A 24 -12.95 13.74 -0.09
CA TYR A 24 -11.55 13.86 -0.48
C TYR A 24 -11.46 14.19 -1.98
N PRO A 25 -10.78 15.29 -2.39
CA PRO A 25 -10.89 15.85 -3.74
C PRO A 25 -10.38 14.93 -4.85
N HIS A 26 -9.67 13.86 -4.48
CA HIS A 26 -8.98 12.95 -5.38
C HIS A 26 -9.23 11.49 -4.94
N PRO A 27 -9.61 10.58 -5.85
CA PRO A 27 -9.73 9.17 -5.49
C PRO A 27 -8.35 8.65 -5.05
N VAL A 28 -8.36 7.84 -4.00
CA VAL A 28 -7.16 7.25 -3.38
C VAL A 28 -7.25 5.74 -3.52
N GLU A 29 -6.26 5.15 -4.17
CA GLU A 29 -5.99 3.71 -4.08
C GLU A 29 -4.78 3.51 -3.17
N VAL A 30 -4.95 2.66 -2.16
CA VAL A 30 -3.86 2.21 -1.30
C VAL A 30 -3.73 0.70 -1.41
N ALA A 31 -2.51 0.23 -1.61
CA ALA A 31 -2.21 -1.18 -1.70
C ALA A 31 -0.94 -1.55 -0.91
N VAL A 32 -0.85 -2.78 -0.42
CA VAL A 32 0.32 -3.29 0.35
C VAL A 32 0.98 -4.44 -0.39
N HIS A 33 2.29 -4.40 -0.54
CA HIS A 33 3.11 -5.54 -0.92
C HIS A 33 3.71 -6.15 0.36
N PRO A 34 3.20 -7.31 0.82
CA PRO A 34 3.68 -7.97 2.03
C PRO A 34 5.00 -8.71 1.73
N ALA A 35 6.11 -8.22 2.29
CA ALA A 35 7.44 -8.82 2.15
C ALA A 35 8.29 -8.62 3.41
N GLY A 36 7.66 -8.72 4.58
CA GLY A 36 8.31 -8.49 5.87
C GLY A 36 8.96 -7.09 5.94
N PRO A 37 10.24 -6.95 6.33
CA PRO A 37 10.91 -5.65 6.41
C PRO A 37 11.11 -4.95 5.06
N LYS A 38 10.94 -5.69 3.94
CA LYS A 38 10.98 -5.15 2.58
C LYS A 38 9.59 -4.76 2.05
N SER A 39 8.55 -4.86 2.89
CA SER A 39 7.19 -4.50 2.51
C SER A 39 7.11 -3.06 2.00
N ARG A 40 6.16 -2.83 1.10
CA ARG A 40 5.93 -1.51 0.51
C ARG A 40 4.45 -1.19 0.50
N MET A 41 4.15 0.10 0.59
CA MET A 41 2.81 0.63 0.36
C MET A 41 2.80 1.33 -1.00
N SER A 42 1.80 1.06 -1.82
CA SER A 42 1.55 1.82 -3.05
C SER A 42 0.39 2.78 -2.78
N PHE A 43 0.63 4.06 -3.02
CA PHE A 43 -0.39 5.11 -2.96
C PHE A 43 -0.60 5.66 -4.37
N SER A 44 -1.85 5.77 -4.79
CA SER A 44 -2.24 6.47 -6.02
C SER A 44 -3.34 7.45 -5.69
N ILE A 45 -3.01 8.75 -5.72
CA ILE A 45 -3.92 9.84 -5.38
C ILE A 45 -4.24 10.61 -6.67
N GLY A 46 -5.52 10.69 -7.02
CA GLY A 46 -5.98 11.45 -8.18
C GLY A 46 -6.58 10.60 -9.29
N PRO A 47 -7.09 11.25 -10.35
CA PRO A 47 -7.52 10.55 -11.56
C PRO A 47 -6.31 10.00 -12.31
N HIS A 48 -6.48 8.85 -12.96
CA HIS A 48 -5.40 8.08 -13.59
C HIS A 48 -4.45 8.89 -14.51
N ALA A 49 -4.94 9.99 -15.10
CA ALA A 49 -4.15 10.88 -15.96
C ALA A 49 -3.18 11.84 -15.22
N ALA A 50 -3.35 12.03 -13.91
CA ALA A 50 -2.57 12.96 -13.08
C ALA A 50 -2.17 12.37 -11.71
N ASN A 51 -2.24 11.03 -11.56
CA ASN A 51 -1.96 10.33 -10.31
C ASN A 51 -0.64 10.81 -9.68
N VAL A 52 -0.73 11.30 -8.45
CA VAL A 52 0.42 11.58 -7.59
C VAL A 52 0.53 10.42 -6.61
N GLY A 53 1.74 9.89 -6.46
CA GLY A 53 2.00 8.77 -5.56
C GLY A 53 3.13 7.87 -6.06
N GLY A 54 3.15 6.64 -5.55
CA GLY A 54 4.17 5.66 -5.87
C GLY A 54 4.34 4.62 -4.78
N GLN A 55 5.35 3.77 -4.97
CA GLN A 55 5.68 2.72 -4.02
C GLN A 55 6.61 3.27 -2.94
N ILE A 56 6.15 3.30 -1.70
CA ILE A 56 6.86 3.80 -0.53
C ILE A 56 7.28 2.61 0.35
N PRO A 57 8.55 2.52 0.77
CA PRO A 57 8.97 1.51 1.75
C PRO A 57 8.15 1.61 3.04
N LEU A 58 7.76 0.48 3.61
CA LEU A 58 6.95 0.45 4.83
C LEU A 58 7.64 1.18 6.00
N SER A 59 8.97 1.13 6.05
CA SER A 59 9.79 1.85 7.03
C SER A 59 9.69 3.38 6.97
N ARG A 60 9.18 3.96 5.88
CA ARG A 60 8.87 5.40 5.79
C ARG A 60 7.43 5.71 6.19
N VAL A 61 6.53 4.76 5.98
CA VAL A 61 5.10 4.89 6.33
C VAL A 61 4.89 4.76 7.83
N LEU A 62 5.74 3.98 8.51
CA LEU A 62 5.73 3.83 9.96
C LEU A 62 6.78 4.73 10.62
N ASP A 63 6.45 5.25 11.80
CA ASP A 63 7.37 5.87 12.74
C ASP A 63 7.36 5.05 14.04
N GLY A 64 8.36 4.18 14.19
CA GLY A 64 8.41 3.19 15.26
C GLY A 64 7.26 2.18 15.18
N THR A 65 6.33 2.25 16.14
CA THR A 65 5.13 1.38 16.20
C THR A 65 3.86 2.12 15.76
N GLY A 66 3.98 3.38 15.33
CA GLY A 66 2.88 4.22 14.90
C GLY A 66 2.93 4.54 13.40
N LEU A 67 1.86 5.14 12.92
CA LEU A 67 1.81 5.75 11.59
C LEU A 67 2.68 7.02 11.59
N ASN A 68 3.47 7.21 10.54
CA ASN A 68 4.15 8.48 10.32
C ASN A 68 3.10 9.58 10.02
N PRO A 69 3.11 10.74 10.71
CA PRO A 69 2.13 11.81 10.54
C PRO A 69 1.91 12.26 9.09
N SER A 70 2.94 12.13 8.24
CA SER A 70 2.86 12.45 6.81
C SER A 70 1.85 11.61 6.03
N PHE A 71 1.33 10.51 6.60
CA PHE A 71 0.39 9.59 5.95
C PHE A 71 -0.96 9.51 6.67
N GLU A 72 -1.20 10.34 7.70
CA GLU A 72 -2.45 10.32 8.47
C GLU A 72 -3.67 10.61 7.59
N GLU A 73 -3.52 11.51 6.61
CA GLU A 73 -4.62 11.94 5.75
C GLU A 73 -5.05 10.82 4.79
N GLU A 74 -4.11 10.14 4.14
CA GLU A 74 -4.41 9.00 3.26
C GLU A 74 -4.96 7.80 4.05
N PHE A 75 -4.44 7.55 5.26
CA PHE A 75 -4.96 6.48 6.12
C PHE A 75 -6.38 6.79 6.62
N ALA A 76 -6.66 8.04 6.97
CA ALA A 76 -8.00 8.47 7.36
C ALA A 76 -8.97 8.39 6.17
N ALA A 77 -8.56 8.88 5.00
CA ALA A 77 -9.38 8.85 3.78
C ALA A 77 -9.72 7.41 3.34
N GLY A 78 -8.77 6.49 3.48
CA GLY A 78 -8.96 5.07 3.15
C GLY A 78 -9.60 4.22 4.24
N ASP A 79 -9.96 4.79 5.40
CA ASP A 79 -10.37 4.05 6.61
C ASP A 79 -9.41 2.88 6.94
N LEU A 80 -8.09 3.15 6.91
CA LEU A 80 -7.02 2.16 7.02
C LEU A 80 -6.51 1.93 8.43
N SER A 81 -7.15 2.50 9.44
CA SER A 81 -6.76 2.34 10.86
C SER A 81 -6.66 0.88 11.30
N TRP A 82 -7.50 0.00 10.73
CA TRP A 82 -7.48 -1.44 11.00
C TRP A 82 -6.22 -2.15 10.49
N LEU A 83 -5.54 -1.58 9.50
CA LEU A 83 -4.38 -2.20 8.84
C LEU A 83 -3.09 -1.98 9.65
N LEU A 84 -3.01 -0.88 10.40
CA LEU A 84 -1.82 -0.47 11.14
C LEU A 84 -1.17 -1.57 12.01
N PRO A 85 -1.90 -2.35 12.84
CA PRO A 85 -1.28 -3.42 13.62
C PRO A 85 -0.58 -4.48 12.76
N TYR A 86 -1.10 -4.79 11.57
CA TYR A 86 -0.47 -5.74 10.65
C TYR A 86 0.76 -5.16 9.98
N LEU A 87 0.75 -3.85 9.67
CA LEU A 87 1.91 -3.17 9.12
C LEU A 87 3.09 -3.17 10.09
N VAL A 88 2.83 -2.92 11.37
CA VAL A 88 3.88 -2.97 12.42
C VAL A 88 4.49 -4.39 12.49
N ARG A 89 3.65 -5.43 12.42
CA ARG A 89 4.10 -6.83 12.43
C ARG A 89 4.88 -7.19 11.16
N LEU A 90 4.42 -6.77 9.98
CA LEU A 90 5.17 -6.90 8.72
C LEU A 90 6.55 -6.25 8.83
N GLN A 91 6.62 -5.02 9.35
CA GLN A 91 7.89 -4.30 9.52
C GLN A 91 8.85 -5.00 10.47
N ALA A 92 8.32 -5.69 11.49
CA ALA A 92 9.08 -6.55 12.40
C ALA A 92 9.52 -7.88 11.77
N GLY A 93 9.04 -8.18 10.56
CA GLY A 93 9.38 -9.38 9.79
C GLY A 93 8.44 -10.56 10.01
N GLU A 94 7.28 -10.35 10.63
CA GLU A 94 6.24 -11.38 10.71
C GLU A 94 5.56 -11.56 9.35
N ASP A 95 5.20 -12.81 9.03
CA ASP A 95 4.39 -13.15 7.87
C ASP A 95 2.90 -13.12 8.25
N VAL A 96 2.24 -12.01 7.91
CA VAL A 96 0.84 -11.73 8.27
C VAL A 96 -0.04 -11.48 7.05
N GLU A 97 0.40 -11.88 5.86
CA GLU A 97 -0.35 -11.66 4.61
C GLU A 97 -1.76 -12.27 4.68
N SER A 98 -1.87 -13.52 5.12
CA SER A 98 -3.16 -14.20 5.24
C SER A 98 -4.09 -13.49 6.22
N GLU A 99 -3.56 -13.01 7.34
CA GLU A 99 -4.34 -12.26 8.35
C GLU A 99 -4.86 -10.92 7.79
N ILE A 100 -4.06 -10.22 6.97
CA ILE A 100 -4.50 -8.99 6.28
C ILE A 100 -5.65 -9.32 5.31
N VAL A 101 -5.53 -10.39 4.54
CA VAL A 101 -6.57 -10.85 3.61
C VAL A 101 -7.86 -11.22 4.35
N GLU A 102 -7.76 -11.93 5.46
CA GLU A 102 -8.89 -12.31 6.31
C GLU A 102 -9.57 -11.08 6.92
N ALA A 103 -8.79 -10.14 7.48
CA ALA A 103 -9.30 -8.90 8.06
C ALA A 103 -10.00 -8.02 7.00
N TYR A 104 -9.41 -7.87 5.82
CA TYR A 104 -10.03 -7.18 4.69
C TYR A 104 -11.35 -7.87 4.29
N THR A 105 -11.33 -9.20 4.16
CA THR A 105 -12.50 -9.97 3.75
C THR A 105 -13.64 -9.86 4.76
N ALA A 106 -13.33 -9.91 6.06
CA ALA A 106 -14.31 -9.73 7.12
C ALA A 106 -14.95 -8.32 7.09
N ARG A 107 -14.18 -7.30 6.70
CA ARG A 107 -14.65 -5.90 6.64
C ARG A 107 -15.43 -5.57 5.38
N HIS A 108 -15.06 -6.16 4.24
CA HIS A 108 -15.59 -5.78 2.92
C HIS A 108 -16.43 -6.87 2.24
N GLY A 109 -16.54 -8.07 2.82
CA GLY A 109 -17.30 -9.18 2.27
C GLY A 109 -16.70 -9.82 1.01
N ARG A 110 -15.46 -9.46 0.66
CA ARG A 110 -14.72 -9.97 -0.50
C ARG A 110 -13.21 -9.91 -0.24
N ALA A 111 -12.46 -10.75 -0.92
CA ALA A 111 -10.99 -10.69 -0.90
C ALA A 111 -10.47 -9.38 -1.53
N PRO A 112 -9.29 -8.88 -1.10
CA PRO A 112 -8.65 -7.75 -1.75
C PRO A 112 -8.28 -8.09 -3.20
N GLN A 113 -8.31 -7.09 -4.07
CA GLN A 113 -7.84 -7.27 -5.44
C GLN A 113 -6.31 -7.33 -5.45
N LEU A 114 -5.75 -8.19 -6.30
CA LEU A 114 -4.31 -8.21 -6.59
C LEU A 114 -3.98 -7.22 -7.71
N SER A 115 -2.93 -6.43 -7.50
CA SER A 115 -2.39 -5.49 -8.48
C SER A 115 -0.91 -5.79 -8.71
N LEU A 116 -0.52 -6.03 -9.95
CA LEU A 116 0.88 -6.18 -10.34
C LEU A 116 1.44 -4.80 -10.68
N GLN A 117 2.53 -4.41 -10.02
CA GLN A 117 3.16 -3.10 -10.23
C GLN A 117 4.66 -3.28 -10.47
N GLU A 118 5.19 -2.61 -11.48
CA GLU A 118 6.63 -2.57 -11.76
C GLU A 118 7.35 -1.76 -10.69
N TYR A 119 8.37 -2.35 -10.09
CA TYR A 119 9.28 -1.70 -9.16
C TYR A 119 10.64 -1.45 -9.83
N PHE A 120 11.12 -0.21 -9.69
CA PHE A 120 12.45 0.20 -10.12
C PHE A 120 13.24 0.60 -8.89
N ASP A 121 14.27 -0.16 -8.56
CA ASP A 121 15.24 0.23 -7.53
C ASP A 121 16.01 1.46 -8.04
N SER A 122 15.74 2.63 -7.45
CA SER A 122 16.33 3.93 -7.83
C SER A 122 17.31 4.42 -6.78
#